data_AF-A0A6B3ID38-F1
#
_entry.id   AF-A0A6B3ID38-F1
#
_cell.length_a   1.000
_cell.length_b   1.000
_cell.length_c   1.000
_cell.angle_alpha   90.00
_cell.angle_beta   90.00
_cell.angle_gamma   90.00
#
_symmetry.space_group_name_H-M   'P 1'
#
loop_
_entity.id
_entity.type
_entity.pdbx_description
1 polymer ?
#
loop_
_entity_poly.entity_id
_entity_poly.type
_entity_poly.pdbx_seq_one_letter_code
_entity_poly.pdbx_strand_id
1 'polypeptide(L)'
;IGLGYYGTFTPPVILRNVMENPAWYTAYTPYQPEISQGRLEALLNFQTMVAELTGLPTSGASLLDEGTAAAEAMALARRVGKVKNGVFLIDADTLPQTIAVIRTRAEPTGVEVAVADLSDGIPAEI
;
A
#
# COMPACT_ATOMS: atom_id res chain seq x y z
N ILE A 1 7.80 19.09 -4.82
CA ILE A 1 6.36 18.84 -5.05
C ILE A 1 5.81 18.00 -3.90
N GLY A 2 6.48 16.93 -3.50
CA GLY A 2 5.98 16.06 -2.45
C GLY A 2 4.87 15.19 -3.02
N LEU A 3 3.70 15.19 -2.37
CA LEU A 3 2.53 14.42 -2.82
C LEU A 3 2.84 12.92 -2.98
N GLY A 4 3.55 12.34 -2.02
CA GLY A 4 3.88 10.90 -2.01
C GLY A 4 5.15 10.54 -2.79
N TYR A 5 5.75 11.47 -3.53
CA TYR A 5 7.00 11.25 -4.26
C TYR A 5 8.09 12.20 -3.77
N TYR A 6 9.17 11.61 -3.25
CA TYR A 6 10.28 12.32 -2.64
C TYR A 6 11.59 11.85 -3.27
N GLY A 7 12.50 12.81 -3.53
CA GLY A 7 13.84 12.47 -4.02
C GLY A 7 14.57 11.60 -2.99
N THR A 8 15.24 10.54 -3.48
CA THR A 8 16.03 9.65 -2.64
C THR A 8 17.37 9.34 -3.32
N PHE A 9 18.37 9.02 -2.52
CA PHE A 9 19.66 8.55 -3.01
C PHE A 9 19.64 7.02 -3.06
N THR A 10 19.58 6.46 -4.26
CA THR A 10 19.75 5.01 -4.46
C THR A 10 21.24 4.66 -4.31
N PRO A 11 21.63 3.84 -3.32
CA PRO A 11 23.03 3.45 -3.15
C PRO A 11 23.60 2.84 -4.45
N PRO A 12 24.76 3.30 -4.95
CA PRO A 12 25.31 2.83 -6.23
C PRO A 12 25.53 1.32 -6.29
N VAL A 13 25.82 0.69 -5.14
CA VAL A 13 25.97 -0.76 -5.04
C VAL A 13 24.66 -1.50 -5.30
N ILE A 14 23.49 -0.95 -4.93
CA ILE A 14 22.17 -1.53 -5.20
C ILE A 14 21.79 -1.28 -6.65
N LEU A 15 21.96 -0.03 -7.13
CA LEU A 15 21.66 0.33 -8.52
C LEU A 15 22.37 -0.61 -9.50
N ARG A 16 23.70 -0.75 -9.35
CA ARG A 16 24.52 -1.54 -10.25
C ARG A 16 24.27 -3.04 -10.17
N ASN A 17 24.09 -3.59 -8.97
CA ASN A 17 24.08 -5.05 -8.78
C ASN A 17 22.69 -5.68 -8.71
N VAL A 18 21.63 -4.87 -8.58
CA VAL A 18 20.22 -5.32 -8.53
C VAL A 18 19.42 -4.73 -9.69
N MET A 19 19.28 -3.41 -9.76
CA MET A 19 18.40 -2.76 -10.75
C MET A 19 18.93 -2.88 -12.18
N GLU A 20 20.24 -2.81 -12.37
CA GLU A 20 20.92 -2.91 -13.67
C GLU A 20 21.41 -4.35 -13.97
N ASN A 21 21.07 -5.34 -13.13
CA ASN A 21 21.55 -6.71 -13.27
C ASN A 21 20.43 -7.67 -13.72
N PRO A 22 20.51 -8.29 -14.92
CA PRO A 22 19.47 -9.17 -15.45
C PRO A 22 19.20 -10.40 -14.58
N ALA A 23 20.15 -10.83 -13.75
CA ALA A 23 19.93 -11.93 -12.82
C ALA A 23 18.81 -11.64 -11.80
N TRP A 24 18.49 -10.36 -11.54
CA TRP A 24 17.47 -9.95 -10.58
C TRP A 24 16.12 -9.61 -11.23
N TYR A 25 16.09 -9.08 -12.45
CA TYR A 25 14.84 -8.59 -13.07
C TYR A 25 14.29 -9.46 -14.21
N THR A 26 15.02 -10.49 -14.67
CA THR A 26 14.51 -11.37 -15.76
C THR A 26 13.70 -12.57 -15.25
N ALA A 27 13.91 -13.00 -14.01
CA ALA A 27 13.10 -14.04 -13.39
C ALA A 27 11.70 -13.51 -13.05
N TYR A 28 10.67 -14.35 -13.21
CA TYR A 28 9.30 -14.01 -12.86
C TYR A 28 8.95 -14.47 -11.43
N THR A 29 7.65 -14.44 -11.10
CA THR A 29 7.09 -14.87 -9.82
C THR A 29 7.72 -16.17 -9.31
N PRO A 30 8.11 -16.25 -8.03
CA PRO A 30 8.76 -17.43 -7.43
C PRO A 30 7.82 -18.62 -7.21
N TYR A 31 7.24 -19.15 -8.30
CA TYR A 31 6.41 -20.35 -8.25
C TYR A 31 7.19 -21.62 -7.88
N GLN A 32 8.51 -21.65 -8.17
CA GLN A 32 9.42 -22.73 -7.77
C GLN A 32 10.36 -22.22 -6.66
N PRO A 33 9.99 -22.38 -5.38
CA PRO A 33 10.72 -21.77 -4.27
C PRO A 33 12.16 -22.27 -4.13
N GLU A 34 12.44 -23.53 -4.48
CA GLU A 34 13.76 -24.17 -4.33
C GLU A 34 14.84 -23.48 -5.15
N ILE A 35 14.48 -22.94 -6.32
CA ILE A 35 15.39 -22.20 -7.22
C ILE A 35 15.20 -20.68 -7.12
N SER A 36 14.51 -20.21 -6.07
CA SER A 36 14.09 -18.81 -5.92
C SER A 36 14.44 -18.21 -4.56
N GLN A 37 15.21 -18.93 -3.74
CA GLN A 37 15.49 -18.55 -2.34
C GLN A 37 16.07 -17.15 -2.21
N GLY A 38 17.00 -16.72 -3.08
CA GLY A 38 17.61 -15.40 -2.98
C GLY A 38 16.60 -14.24 -3.04
N ARG A 39 15.61 -14.29 -3.94
CA ARG A 39 14.56 -13.25 -4.00
C ARG A 39 13.51 -13.40 -2.92
N LEU A 40 13.20 -14.64 -2.52
CA LEU A 40 12.26 -14.88 -1.41
C LEU A 40 12.82 -14.35 -0.09
N GLU A 41 14.11 -14.49 0.16
CA GLU A 41 14.79 -13.92 1.32
C GLU A 41 14.74 -12.39 1.30
N ALA A 42 15.00 -11.75 0.15
CA ALA A 42 14.87 -10.31 0.00
C ALA A 42 13.43 -9.81 0.24
N LEU A 43 12.42 -10.55 -0.23
CA LEU A 43 11.01 -10.26 0.03
C LEU A 43 10.61 -10.46 1.50
N LEU A 44 11.24 -11.41 2.19
CA LEU A 44 11.05 -11.59 3.64
C LEU A 44 11.64 -10.40 4.40
N ASN A 45 12.84 -9.94 4.01
CA ASN A 45 13.45 -8.74 4.58
C ASN A 45 12.56 -7.49 4.39
N PHE A 46 11.93 -7.36 3.21
CA PHE A 46 10.94 -6.30 2.96
C PHE A 46 9.75 -6.39 3.93
N GLN A 47 9.17 -7.58 4.10
CA GLN A 47 8.05 -7.79 5.03
C GLN A 47 8.42 -7.47 6.47
N THR A 48 9.59 -7.93 6.93
CA THR A 48 10.12 -7.63 8.26
C THR A 48 10.31 -6.14 8.46
N MET A 49 10.97 -5.45 7.52
CA MET A 49 11.17 -4.00 7.58
C MET A 49 9.85 -3.24 7.70
N VAL A 50 8.84 -3.60 6.89
CA VAL A 50 7.52 -2.95 6.95
C VAL A 50 6.81 -3.24 8.27
N ALA A 51 6.83 -4.49 8.74
CA ALA A 51 6.22 -4.87 10.01
C ALA A 51 6.86 -4.14 11.19
N GLU A 52 8.19 -4.03 11.23
CA GLU A 52 8.92 -3.32 12.28
C GLU A 52 8.66 -1.81 12.26
N LEU A 53 8.66 -1.17 11.08
CA LEU A 53 8.40 0.27 10.96
C LEU A 53 6.95 0.65 11.28
N THR A 54 5.99 -0.22 10.98
CA THR A 54 4.56 0.04 11.22
C THR A 54 4.08 -0.45 12.59
N GLY A 55 4.85 -1.32 13.25
CA GLY A 55 4.43 -1.99 14.48
C GLY A 55 3.29 -2.99 14.29
N LEU A 56 2.95 -3.35 13.04
CA LEU A 56 1.91 -4.32 12.73
C LEU A 56 2.48 -5.75 12.72
N PRO A 57 1.67 -6.77 13.04
CA PRO A 57 2.17 -8.14 13.21
C PRO A 57 2.62 -8.80 11.89
N THR A 58 2.11 -8.34 10.75
CA THR A 58 2.44 -8.91 9.43
C THR A 58 2.42 -7.85 8.34
N SER A 59 3.12 -8.13 7.24
CA SER A 59 3.11 -7.35 6.00
C SER A 59 3.03 -8.28 4.79
N GLY A 60 2.54 -7.77 3.66
CA GLY A 60 2.61 -8.45 2.37
C GLY A 60 3.93 -8.21 1.63
N ALA A 61 4.11 -8.89 0.50
CA ALA A 61 5.31 -8.77 -0.34
C ALA A 61 5.20 -7.65 -1.40
N SER A 62 4.65 -6.48 -1.02
CA SER A 62 4.30 -5.30 -1.84
C SER A 62 2.91 -5.28 -2.49
N LEU A 63 2.49 -4.07 -2.90
CA LEU A 63 1.34 -3.74 -3.74
C LEU A 63 1.80 -2.74 -4.83
N LEU A 64 0.90 -2.32 -5.72
CA LEU A 64 1.26 -1.49 -6.88
C LEU A 64 1.72 -0.08 -6.50
N ASP A 65 0.93 0.63 -5.70
CA ASP A 65 1.19 1.99 -5.24
C ASP A 65 0.39 2.33 -3.96
N GLU A 66 0.60 3.52 -3.39
CA GLU A 66 -0.07 3.97 -2.17
C GLU A 66 -1.60 4.03 -2.33
N GLY A 67 -2.10 4.63 -3.41
CA GLY A 67 -3.54 4.84 -3.61
C GLY A 67 -4.31 3.53 -3.75
N THR A 68 -3.74 2.58 -4.51
CA THR A 68 -4.31 1.24 -4.68
C THR A 68 -4.17 0.42 -3.40
N ALA A 69 -3.08 0.53 -2.65
CA ALA A 69 -2.95 -0.09 -1.33
C ALA A 69 -4.01 0.42 -0.34
N ALA A 70 -4.28 1.73 -0.34
CA ALA A 70 -5.34 2.30 0.49
C ALA A 70 -6.75 1.82 0.07
N ALA A 71 -6.98 1.64 -1.23
CA ALA A 71 -8.23 1.05 -1.72
C ALA A 71 -8.39 -0.44 -1.35
N GLU A 72 -7.30 -1.22 -1.37
CA GLU A 72 -7.32 -2.60 -0.84
C GLU A 72 -7.58 -2.63 0.66
N ALA A 73 -7.04 -1.66 1.42
CA ALA A 73 -7.36 -1.50 2.84
C ALA A 73 -8.85 -1.18 3.07
N MET A 74 -9.46 -0.31 2.24
CA MET A 74 -10.91 -0.08 2.26
C MET A 74 -11.68 -1.38 1.99
N ALA A 75 -11.29 -2.14 0.97
CA ALA A 75 -11.95 -3.40 0.63
C ALA A 75 -11.83 -4.43 1.77
N LEU A 76 -10.66 -4.54 2.39
CA LEU A 76 -10.43 -5.39 3.55
C LEU A 76 -11.31 -4.97 4.73
N ALA A 77 -11.30 -3.67 5.08
CA ALA A 77 -12.10 -3.11 6.16
C ALA A 77 -13.60 -3.37 5.96
N ARG A 78 -14.11 -3.22 4.73
CA ARG A 78 -15.50 -3.52 4.39
C ARG A 78 -15.83 -5.02 4.53
N ARG A 79 -14.90 -5.89 4.12
CA ARG A 79 -15.08 -7.35 4.18
C ARG A 79 -15.14 -7.86 5.62
N VAL A 80 -14.22 -7.42 6.48
CA VAL A 80 -14.13 -7.88 7.88
C VAL A 80 -15.03 -7.09 8.83
N GLY A 81 -15.41 -5.87 8.44
CA GLY A 81 -16.22 -4.96 9.24
C GLY A 81 -17.63 -5.49 9.52
N LYS A 82 -18.13 -5.17 10.72
CA LYS A 82 -19.49 -5.52 11.17
C LYS A 82 -20.56 -4.61 10.57
N VAL A 83 -20.22 -3.35 10.29
CA VAL A 83 -21.15 -2.36 9.72
C VAL A 83 -21.22 -2.54 8.21
N LYS A 84 -22.35 -3.06 7.72
CA LYS A 84 -22.54 -3.39 6.30
C LYS A 84 -23.01 -2.23 5.43
N ASN A 85 -23.57 -1.17 6.02
CA ASN A 85 -24.06 0.03 5.31
C ASN A 85 -23.37 1.30 5.84
N GLY A 86 -22.14 1.17 6.31
CA GLY A 86 -21.38 2.31 6.82
C GLY A 86 -20.67 3.07 5.71
N VAL A 87 -20.39 4.33 6.00
CA VAL A 87 -19.52 5.22 5.20
C VAL A 87 -18.06 4.86 5.46
N PHE A 88 -17.24 4.90 4.41
CA PHE A 88 -15.79 4.87 4.52
C PHE A 88 -15.26 6.30 4.62
N LEU A 89 -14.72 6.66 5.78
CA LEU A 89 -14.23 8.01 6.05
C LEU A 89 -12.76 8.13 5.65
N ILE A 90 -12.42 9.22 4.96
CA ILE A 90 -11.05 9.57 4.57
C ILE A 90 -10.74 10.97 5.11
N ASP A 91 -9.55 11.13 5.67
CA ASP A 91 -9.07 12.44 6.12
C ASP A 91 -8.84 13.38 4.91
N ALA A 92 -9.30 14.63 5.01
CA ALA A 92 -9.11 15.67 3.99
C ALA A 92 -7.64 15.96 3.68
N ASP A 93 -6.71 15.72 4.61
CA ASP A 93 -5.27 15.90 4.41
C ASP A 93 -4.60 14.71 3.70
N THR A 94 -5.38 13.67 3.37
CA THR A 94 -4.89 12.55 2.55
C THR A 94 -4.51 13.04 1.15
N LEU A 95 -3.47 12.44 0.56
CA LEU A 95 -3.00 12.84 -0.76
C LEU A 95 -4.13 12.82 -1.80
N PRO A 96 -4.26 13.86 -2.64
CA PRO A 96 -5.41 14.02 -3.53
C PRO A 96 -5.57 12.85 -4.51
N GLN A 97 -4.46 12.27 -4.99
CA GLN A 97 -4.49 11.10 -5.85
C GLN A 97 -4.95 9.83 -5.11
N THR A 98 -4.62 9.70 -3.82
CA THR A 98 -5.06 8.56 -2.98
C THR A 98 -6.57 8.64 -2.77
N ILE A 99 -7.12 9.81 -2.46
CA ILE A 99 -8.57 10.06 -2.36
C ILE A 99 -9.26 9.71 -3.69
N ALA A 100 -8.71 10.16 -4.82
CA ALA A 100 -9.28 9.89 -6.14
C ALA A 100 -9.34 8.38 -6.44
N VAL A 101 -8.24 7.64 -6.20
CA VAL A 101 -8.20 6.19 -6.41
C VAL A 101 -9.21 5.46 -5.53
N ILE A 102 -9.32 5.83 -4.25
CA ILE A 102 -10.30 5.22 -3.33
C ILE A 102 -11.72 5.47 -3.83
N ARG A 103 -12.08 6.71 -4.20
CA ARG A 103 -13.41 7.03 -4.73
C ARG A 103 -13.75 6.22 -5.98
N THR A 104 -12.81 6.13 -6.93
CA THR A 104 -13.01 5.32 -8.15
C THR A 104 -13.19 3.83 -7.84
N ARG A 105 -12.47 3.30 -6.84
CA ARG A 105 -12.61 1.89 -6.42
C ARG A 105 -13.90 1.65 -5.63
N ALA A 106 -14.40 2.65 -4.92
CA ALA A 106 -15.61 2.56 -4.12
C ALA A 106 -16.87 2.52 -4.98
N GLU A 107 -16.93 3.31 -6.06
CA GLU A 107 -18.08 3.45 -6.97
C GLU A 107 -18.68 2.10 -7.43
N PRO A 108 -17.94 1.16 -8.03
CA PRO A 108 -18.51 -0.11 -8.49
C PRO A 108 -18.91 -1.06 -7.34
N THR A 109 -18.42 -0.82 -6.13
CA THR A 109 -18.71 -1.65 -4.94
C THR A 109 -19.86 -1.10 -4.11
N GLY A 110 -20.38 0.09 -4.44
CA GLY A 110 -21.43 0.75 -3.67
C GLY A 110 -20.99 1.18 -2.26
N VAL A 111 -19.69 1.33 -2.02
CA VAL A 111 -19.17 1.86 -0.77
C VAL A 111 -19.31 3.38 -0.80
N GLU A 112 -20.05 3.93 0.15
CA GLU A 112 -20.14 5.37 0.34
C GLU A 112 -18.83 5.90 0.94
N VAL A 113 -18.29 6.98 0.37
CA VAL A 113 -17.03 7.58 0.81
C VAL A 113 -17.28 9.03 1.20
N ALA A 114 -16.90 9.39 2.43
CA ALA A 114 -16.89 10.77 2.90
C ALA A 114 -15.45 11.24 3.12
N VAL A 115 -15.19 12.50 2.75
CA VAL A 115 -13.91 13.16 3.03
C VAL A 115 -14.17 14.29 3.99
N ALA A 116 -13.45 14.33 5.11
CA ALA A 116 -13.61 15.36 6.13
C ALA A 116 -12.27 15.66 6.81
N ASP A 117 -12.13 16.88 7.34
CA ASP A 117 -11.05 17.22 8.24
C ASP A 117 -11.28 16.47 9.57
N LEU A 118 -10.32 15.64 9.96
CA LEU A 118 -10.40 14.80 11.17
C LEU A 118 -9.48 15.32 12.30
N SER A 119 -8.89 16.50 12.13
CA SER A 119 -7.91 17.08 13.09
C SER A 119 -8.48 17.19 14.51
N ASP A 120 -9.76 17.54 14.62
CA ASP A 120 -10.49 17.68 15.89
C ASP A 120 -11.38 16.45 16.22
N GLY A 121 -11.21 15.34 15.50
CA GLY A 121 -12.02 14.13 15.61
C GLY A 121 -13.04 13.98 14.48
N ILE A 122 -13.98 13.03 14.63
CA ILE A 122 -14.99 12.73 13.61
C ILE A 122 -16.11 13.78 13.68
N PRO A 123 -16.40 14.53 12.59
CA PRO A 123 -17.51 15.49 12.56
C PRO A 123 -18.86 14.81 12.83
N ALA A 124 -19.72 15.46 13.63
CA ALA A 124 -21.03 14.92 14.02
C ALA A 124 -22.06 14.79 12.88
N GLU A 125 -21.76 15.40 11.73
CA GLU A 125 -22.64 15.47 10.55
C GLU A 125 -22.41 14.30 9.57
N ILE A 126 -21.43 13.43 9.87
CA ILE A 126 -21.02 12.26 9.10
C ILE A 126 -21.48 10.98 9.80
#